data_AF-A0A4P6HB55-F1
#
_entry.id   AF-A0A4P6HB55-F1
#
_cell.length_a   1.000
_cell.length_b   1.000
_cell.length_c   1.000
_cell.angle_alpha   90.00
_cell.angle_beta   90.00
_cell.angle_gamma   90.00
#
_symmetry.space_group_name_H-M   'P 1'
#
loop_
_entity.id
_entity.type
_entity.pdbx_description
1 polymer ?
#
loop_
_entity_poly.entity_id
_entity_poly.type
_entity_poly.pdbx_seq_one_letter_code
_entity_poly.pdbx_strand_id
1 'polypeptide(L)'
;METPTIEQAGLQRRRFLALRRKEREEHRLNLLNACLSDFERAARIRQWADWVSSTIQDEPEIARLVEWAKGNAAQLEAKSSAAMSRMGLKELFPDVDDLHDPLGDPAPKHPWGL
;
A
#
# COMPACT_ATOMS: atom_id res chain seq x y z
N MET A 1 -19.62 1.80 39.61
CA MET A 1 -18.61 1.78 38.53
C MET A 1 -17.25 1.89 39.21
N GLU A 2 -16.47 0.81 39.21
CA GLU A 2 -15.13 0.82 39.80
C GLU A 2 -14.17 1.52 38.84
N THR A 3 -13.42 2.50 39.35
CA THR A 3 -12.41 3.23 38.58
C THR A 3 -11.25 2.29 38.26
N PRO A 4 -10.78 2.20 37.00
CA PRO A 4 -9.67 1.31 36.66
C PRO A 4 -8.40 1.70 37.43
N THR A 5 -7.64 0.71 37.87
CA THR A 5 -6.35 0.94 38.52
C THR A 5 -5.32 1.49 37.51
N ILE A 6 -4.28 2.18 38.00
CA ILE A 6 -3.23 2.78 37.17
C ILE A 6 -2.61 1.75 36.22
N GLU A 7 -2.42 0.51 36.68
CA GLU A 7 -1.90 -0.60 35.87
C GLU A 7 -2.86 -1.01 34.75
N GLN A 8 -4.17 -1.07 35.03
CA GLN A 8 -5.19 -1.38 34.02
C GLN A 8 -5.27 -0.29 32.95
N ALA A 9 -5.21 0.98 33.36
CA ALA A 9 -5.20 2.12 32.45
C ALA A 9 -3.92 2.12 31.56
N GLY A 10 -2.76 1.81 32.15
CA GLY A 10 -1.51 1.66 31.41
C GLY A 10 -1.57 0.54 30.36
N LEU A 11 -2.07 -0.64 30.74
CA LEU A 11 -2.23 -1.77 29.81
C LEU A 11 -3.22 -1.46 28.67
N GLN A 12 -4.32 -0.76 28.96
CA GLN A 12 -5.28 -0.30 27.95
C GLN A 12 -4.63 0.65 26.95
N ARG A 13 -3.86 1.63 27.42
CA ARG A 13 -3.13 2.57 26.55
C ARG A 13 -2.16 1.83 25.62
N ARG A 14 -1.38 0.89 26.15
CA ARG A 14 -0.42 0.10 25.36
C ARG A 14 -1.11 -0.73 24.27
N ARG A 15 -2.25 -1.34 24.60
CA ARG A 15 -3.06 -2.10 23.61
C ARG A 15 -3.61 -1.20 22.52
N PHE A 16 -4.05 0.00 22.87
CA PHE A 16 -4.49 0.99 21.90
C PHE A 16 -3.35 1.38 20.94
N LEU A 17 -2.14 1.65 21.46
CA LEU A 17 -0.97 1.96 20.63
C LEU A 17 -0.62 0.80 19.68
N ALA A 18 -0.64 -0.45 20.18
CA ALA A 18 -0.40 -1.64 19.36
C ALA A 18 -1.41 -1.79 18.22
N LEU A 19 -2.71 -1.56 18.49
CA LEU A 19 -3.74 -1.58 17.46
C LEU A 19 -3.49 -0.51 16.39
N ARG A 20 -3.17 0.73 16.81
CA ARG A 20 -2.88 1.83 15.88
C ARG A 20 -1.64 1.55 15.01
N ARG A 21 -0.60 0.91 15.57
CA ARG A 21 0.58 0.48 14.79
C ARG A 21 0.19 -0.51 13.70
N LYS A 22 -0.67 -1.48 14.03
CA LYS A 22 -1.19 -2.46 13.06
C LYS A 22 -2.01 -1.80 11.96
N GLU A 23 -2.93 -0.89 12.31
CA GLU A 23 -3.73 -0.14 11.34
C GLU A 23 -2.84 0.69 10.39
N ARG A 24 -1.82 1.37 10.93
CA ARG A 24 -0.86 2.12 10.11
C ARG A 24 -0.11 1.21 9.15
N GLU A 25 0.33 0.04 9.60
CA GLU A 25 1.04 -0.92 8.76
C GLU A 25 0.15 -1.50 7.65
N GLU A 26 -1.10 -1.83 7.96
CA GLU A 26 -2.09 -2.25 6.96
C GLU A 26 -2.31 -1.16 5.89
N HIS A 27 -2.42 0.11 6.30
CA HIS A 27 -2.51 1.22 5.35
C HIS A 27 -1.26 1.40 4.50
N ARG A 28 -0.05 1.22 5.06
CA ARG A 28 1.20 1.25 4.29
C ARG A 28 1.22 0.16 3.22
N LEU A 29 0.86 -1.08 3.59
CA LEU A 29 0.80 -2.20 2.66
C LEU A 29 -0.26 -1.99 1.57
N ASN A 30 -1.43 -1.47 1.92
CA ASN A 30 -2.48 -1.15 0.96
C ASN A 30 -2.03 -0.09 -0.05
N LEU A 31 -1.36 0.97 0.42
CA LEU A 31 -0.75 1.97 -0.46
C LEU A 31 0.28 1.35 -1.39
N LEU A 32 1.21 0.56 -0.84
CA LEU A 32 2.27 -0.08 -1.61
C LEU A 32 1.68 -0.98 -2.70
N ASN A 33 0.73 -1.83 -2.35
CA ASN A 33 0.06 -2.73 -3.28
C ASN A 33 -0.70 -1.96 -4.37
N ALA A 34 -1.37 -0.86 -4.01
CA ALA A 34 -2.04 -0.01 -4.98
C ALA A 34 -1.05 0.58 -6.00
N CYS A 35 0.08 1.12 -5.52
CA CYS A 35 1.13 1.68 -6.39
C CYS A 35 1.76 0.61 -7.30
N LEU A 36 2.08 -0.56 -6.75
CA LEU A 36 2.70 -1.66 -7.49
C LEU A 36 1.75 -2.25 -8.54
N SER A 37 0.47 -2.42 -8.22
CA SER A 37 -0.48 -3.05 -9.14
C SER A 37 -0.62 -2.32 -10.48
N ASP A 38 -0.75 -0.99 -10.45
CA ASP A 38 -0.84 -0.17 -11.67
C ASP A 38 0.50 -0.12 -12.40
N PHE A 39 1.62 -0.06 -11.66
CA PHE A 39 2.97 -0.01 -12.23
C PHE A 39 3.36 -1.32 -12.93
N GLU A 40 3.16 -2.47 -12.27
CA GLU A 40 3.44 -3.79 -12.83
C GLU A 40 2.59 -4.07 -14.06
N ARG A 41 1.31 -3.66 -14.03
CA ARG A 41 0.41 -3.78 -15.18
C ARG A 41 0.92 -2.96 -16.36
N ALA A 42 1.32 -1.70 -16.13
CA ALA A 42 1.88 -0.86 -17.17
C ALA A 42 3.17 -1.45 -17.77
N ALA A 43 4.08 -1.95 -16.92
CA ALA A 43 5.31 -2.60 -17.35
C ALA A 43 5.03 -3.84 -18.22
N ARG A 44 4.04 -4.67 -17.84
CA ARG A 44 3.63 -5.84 -18.61
C ARG A 44 3.05 -5.46 -19.98
N ILE A 45 2.23 -4.41 -20.03
CA ILE A 45 1.68 -3.90 -21.29
C ILE A 45 2.81 -3.41 -22.22
N ARG A 46 3.82 -2.71 -21.69
CA ARG A 46 4.99 -2.28 -22.47
C ARG A 46 5.77 -3.45 -23.03
N GLN A 47 6.10 -4.44 -22.19
CA GLN A 47 6.80 -5.65 -22.65
C GLN A 47 6.03 -6.38 -23.75
N TRP A 48 4.72 -6.52 -23.60
CA TRP A 48 3.88 -7.13 -24.62
C TRP A 48 3.86 -6.29 -25.92
N ALA A 49 3.70 -4.98 -25.81
CA ALA A 49 3.68 -4.07 -26.95
C ALA A 49 4.99 -4.11 -27.75
N ASP A 50 6.13 -4.16 -27.06
CA ASP A 50 7.46 -4.26 -27.67
C ASP A 50 7.64 -5.61 -28.37
N TRP A 51 7.24 -6.70 -27.71
CA TRP A 51 7.26 -8.04 -28.31
C TRP A 51 6.40 -8.11 -29.57
N VAL A 52 5.16 -7.62 -29.53
CA VAL A 52 4.26 -7.59 -30.70
C VAL A 52 4.87 -6.75 -31.83
N SER A 53 5.38 -5.56 -31.52
CA SER A 53 6.00 -4.66 -32.53
C SER A 53 7.22 -5.30 -33.22
N SER A 54 7.94 -6.17 -32.51
CA SER A 54 9.08 -6.91 -33.06
C SER A 54 8.69 -8.16 -33.85
N THR A 55 7.52 -8.75 -33.56
CA THR A 55 7.07 -10.02 -34.16
C THR A 55 6.16 -9.79 -35.36
N ILE A 56 5.33 -8.74 -35.33
CA ILE A 56 4.31 -8.45 -36.35
C ILE A 56 4.53 -7.01 -36.82
N GLN A 57 5.06 -6.85 -38.04
CA GLN A 57 5.44 -5.52 -38.56
C GLN A 57 4.51 -5.00 -39.68
N ASP A 58 3.78 -5.88 -40.35
CA ASP A 58 3.07 -5.54 -41.59
C ASP A 58 1.54 -5.44 -41.44
N GLU A 59 1.02 -5.54 -40.22
CA GLU A 59 -0.42 -5.48 -39.95
C GLU A 59 -0.80 -4.11 -39.33
N PRO A 60 -1.48 -3.21 -40.07
CA PRO A 60 -1.77 -1.87 -39.59
C PRO A 60 -2.77 -1.86 -38.43
N GLU A 61 -3.66 -2.84 -38.33
CA GLU A 61 -4.55 -3.03 -37.18
C GLU A 61 -3.75 -3.32 -35.90
N ILE A 62 -2.70 -4.13 -36.01
CA ILE A 62 -1.83 -4.47 -34.89
C ILE A 62 -1.02 -3.25 -34.44
N ALA A 63 -0.54 -2.43 -35.38
CA ALA A 63 0.13 -1.18 -35.06
C ALA A 63 -0.78 -0.22 -34.25
N ARG A 64 -2.05 -0.08 -34.64
CA ARG A 64 -3.03 0.73 -33.88
C ARG A 64 -3.30 0.16 -32.49
N LEU A 65 -3.40 -1.17 -32.37
CA LEU A 65 -3.60 -1.84 -31.08
C LEU A 65 -2.41 -1.61 -30.12
N VAL A 66 -1.18 -1.74 -30.64
CA VAL A 66 0.06 -1.47 -29.89
C VAL A 66 0.10 -0.02 -29.40
N GLU A 67 -0.24 0.94 -30.27
CA GLU A 67 -0.25 2.36 -29.90
C GLU A 67 -1.28 2.66 -28.80
N TRP A 68 -2.50 2.13 -28.95
CA TRP A 68 -3.53 2.23 -27.91
C TRP A 68 -3.05 1.64 -26.57
N ALA A 69 -2.40 0.48 -26.61
CA ALA A 69 -1.91 -0.18 -25.40
C ALA A 69 -0.79 0.61 -24.71
N LYS A 70 0.13 1.20 -25.48
CA LYS A 70 1.16 2.12 -24.94
C LYS A 70 0.53 3.33 -24.25
N GLY A 71 -0.51 3.91 -24.86
CA GLY A 71 -1.29 4.98 -24.24
C GLY A 71 -1.98 4.55 -22.94
N ASN A 72 -2.48 3.31 -22.86
CA ASN A 72 -3.05 2.76 -21.64
C ASN A 72 -2.00 2.57 -20.53
N ALA A 73 -0.80 2.08 -20.87
CA ALA A 73 0.29 1.93 -19.91
C ALA A 73 0.71 3.29 -19.32
N ALA A 74 0.83 4.33 -20.14
CA ALA A 74 1.16 5.68 -19.67
C ALA A 74 0.10 6.25 -18.69
N GLN A 75 -1.18 5.98 -18.94
CA GLN A 75 -2.26 6.37 -18.02
C GLN A 75 -2.18 5.65 -16.67
N LEU A 76 -1.85 4.34 -16.67
CA LEU A 76 -1.64 3.57 -15.43
C LEU A 76 -0.45 4.10 -14.63
N GLU A 77 0.64 4.46 -15.30
CA GLU A 77 1.83 5.06 -14.67
C GLU A 77 1.51 6.43 -14.05
N ALA A 78 0.77 7.27 -14.77
CA ALA A 78 0.32 8.57 -14.26
C ALA A 78 -0.60 8.41 -13.04
N LYS A 79 -1.50 7.41 -13.05
CA LYS A 79 -2.38 7.08 -11.93
C LYS A 79 -1.60 6.60 -10.71
N SER A 80 -0.60 5.74 -10.89
CA SER A 80 0.28 5.28 -9.81
C SER A 80 1.06 6.45 -9.20
N SER A 81 1.60 7.35 -10.03
CA SER A 81 2.28 8.59 -9.58
C SER A 81 1.35 9.54 -8.80
N ALA A 82 0.11 9.70 -9.27
CA ALA A 82 -0.89 10.50 -8.59
C ALA A 82 -1.31 9.88 -7.23
N ALA A 83 -1.38 8.55 -7.13
CA ALA A 83 -1.66 7.85 -5.87
C ALA A 83 -0.57 8.13 -4.83
N MET A 84 0.70 8.10 -5.23
CA MET A 84 1.82 8.49 -4.36
C MET A 84 1.73 9.95 -3.89
N SER A 85 1.19 10.85 -4.71
CA SER A 85 1.12 12.28 -4.42
C SER A 85 -0.08 12.69 -3.56
N ARG A 86 -1.18 11.92 -3.59
CA ARG A 86 -2.46 12.27 -2.94
C ARG A 86 -2.63 11.68 -1.54
N MET A 87 -1.83 10.69 -1.15
CA MET A 87 -2.03 9.98 0.10
C MET A 87 -1.24 10.60 1.24
N GLY A 88 -1.80 10.55 2.45
CA GLY A 88 -1.24 11.07 3.70
C GLY A 88 0.05 10.38 4.12
N LEU A 89 1.10 10.48 3.30
CA LEU A 89 2.43 9.93 3.55
C LEU A 89 2.99 10.45 4.87
N LYS A 90 2.64 11.68 5.27
CA LYS A 90 3.00 12.23 6.57
C LYS A 90 2.36 11.49 7.75
N GLU A 91 1.16 10.91 7.58
CA GLU A 91 0.48 10.13 8.62
C GLU A 91 0.96 8.67 8.64
N LEU A 92 1.25 8.10 7.47
CA LEU A 92 1.75 6.73 7.34
C LEU A 92 3.25 6.61 7.66
N PHE A 93 4.02 7.65 7.36
CA PHE A 93 5.47 7.74 7.56
C PHE A 93 5.81 9.04 8.29
N PRO A 94 5.40 9.20 9.56
CA PRO A 94 5.69 10.41 10.33
C PRO A 94 7.17 10.48 10.71
N ASP A 95 7.72 11.69 10.80
CA ASP A 95 9.10 11.92 11.27
C ASP A 95 9.29 11.52 12.75
N VAL A 96 8.21 11.61 13.53
CA VAL A 96 8.17 11.20 14.94
C VAL A 96 7.10 10.13 15.10
N ASP A 97 7.49 8.96 15.62
CA ASP A 97 6.54 7.88 15.89
C ASP A 97 5.76 8.15 17.19
N ASP A 98 4.63 8.84 17.03
CA ASP A 98 3.62 9.08 18.06
C ASP A 98 3.00 7.80 18.63
N LEU A 99 3.13 6.69 17.91
CA LEU A 99 2.66 5.38 18.34
C LEU A 99 3.74 4.58 19.06
N HIS A 100 4.94 5.11 19.31
CA HIS A 100 5.98 4.36 20.00
C HIS A 100 5.55 3.99 21.44
N ASP A 101 5.72 2.72 21.81
CA ASP A 101 5.58 2.23 23.18
C ASP A 101 6.96 1.74 23.67
N PRO A 102 7.59 2.39 24.66
CA PRO A 102 8.91 2.02 25.14
C PRO A 102 8.96 0.63 25.78
N LEU A 103 7.80 0.07 26.17
CA LEU A 103 7.69 -1.27 26.75
C LEU A 103 7.34 -2.35 25.70
N GLY A 104 7.27 -1.99 24.41
CA GLY A 104 6.89 -2.89 23.32
C GLY A 104 5.43 -3.32 23.35
N ASP A 105 5.04 -4.24 22.46
CA ASP A 105 3.65 -4.72 22.38
C ASP A 105 3.23 -5.46 23.65
N PRO A 106 2.07 -5.13 24.25
CA PRO A 106 1.55 -5.87 25.38
C PRO A 106 1.12 -7.27 24.96
N ALA A 107 1.23 -8.25 25.87
CA ALA A 107 0.77 -9.61 25.61
C ALA A 107 -0.72 -9.64 25.15
N PRO A 108 -1.06 -10.49 24.18
CA PRO A 108 -2.43 -10.62 23.69
C PRO A 108 -3.40 -10.93 24.84
N LYS A 109 -4.64 -10.42 24.75
CA LYS A 109 -5.66 -10.63 25.80
C LYS A 109 -5.93 -12.12 26.08
N HIS A 110 -5.69 -12.98 25.10
CA HIS A 110 -5.76 -14.43 25.24
C HIS A 110 -4.50 -15.07 24.64
N PRO A 111 -3.69 -15.79 25.43
CA PRO A 111 -2.55 -16.56 24.89
C PRO A 111 -2.99 -17.85 24.16
N TRP A 112 -4.27 -18.25 24.26
CA TRP A 112 -4.82 -19.43 23.60
C TRP A 112 -6.23 -19.10 23.09
N GLY A 113 -6.45 -19.26 21.78
CA GLY A 113 -7.74 -19.05 21.15
C GLY A 113 -8.80 -20.01 21.68
N LEU A 114 -9.96 -19.46 22.03
CA LEU A 114 -11.26 -20.12 22.11
C LEU A 114 -12.29 -19.17 21.48
#